data_AF-A0A3D4KJ67-F1
#
_entry.id   AF-A0A3D4KJ67-F1
#
_cell.length_a   1.000
_cell.length_b   1.000
_cell.length_c   1.000
_cell.angle_alpha   90.00
_cell.angle_beta   90.00
_cell.angle_gamma   90.00
#
_symmetry.space_group_name_H-M   'P 1'
#
loop_
_entity.id
_entity.type
_entity.pdbx_description
1 polymer ?
#
loop_
_entity_poly.entity_id
_entity_poly.type
_entity_poly.pdbx_seq_one_letter_code
_entity_poly.pdbx_strand_id
1 'polypeptide(L)'
;MTNNSSRLSQADLVTGIVFVVLGLTVFYLSWTMPRLESRGIHPSTIPGLVPMILGGLLALSGLLLALRSWRQGAGRHFSPLNSLRAMLANEESRRLLAMLILTLSYALILVGWLPFWMATFVYVFVSIVLFERYLTDKPVPLARCLILAGIQSVVVALVVTLVFQEIFLVRLP
;
A
#
# COMPACT_ATOMS: atom_id res chain seq x y z
N MET A 1 -5.64 -34.81 7.25
CA MET A 1 -5.77 -33.60 6.39
C MET A 1 -6.30 -32.35 7.14
N THR A 2 -6.52 -32.38 8.46
CA THR A 2 -7.23 -31.32 9.22
C THR A 2 -6.34 -30.18 9.77
N ASN A 3 -5.02 -30.33 9.80
CA ASN A 3 -4.12 -29.34 10.43
C ASN A 3 -3.75 -28.15 9.54
N ASN A 4 -3.86 -28.27 8.21
CA ASN A 4 -3.45 -27.19 7.30
C ASN A 4 -4.57 -26.17 7.08
N SER A 5 -5.83 -26.64 6.99
CA SER A 5 -7.01 -25.79 6.82
C SER A 5 -7.31 -24.91 8.04
N SER A 6 -7.02 -25.40 9.25
CA SER A 6 -7.18 -24.62 10.47
C SER A 6 -6.15 -23.49 10.58
N ARG A 7 -4.90 -23.71 10.14
CA ARG A 7 -3.87 -22.67 10.12
C ARG A 7 -4.15 -21.59 9.08
N LEU A 8 -4.60 -22.00 7.88
CA LEU A 8 -4.95 -21.07 6.82
C LEU A 8 -6.12 -20.16 7.24
N SER A 9 -7.17 -20.74 7.83
CA SER A 9 -8.31 -19.96 8.34
C SER A 9 -7.93 -19.01 9.50
N GLN A 10 -6.93 -19.35 10.32
CA GLN A 10 -6.39 -18.43 11.33
C GLN A 10 -5.62 -17.26 10.73
N ALA A 11 -4.80 -17.51 9.71
CA ALA A 11 -4.11 -16.44 8.99
C ALA A 11 -5.13 -15.50 8.32
N ASP A 12 -6.16 -16.03 7.69
CA ASP A 12 -7.25 -15.26 7.09
C ASP A 12 -8.02 -14.42 8.11
N LEU A 13 -8.25 -14.97 9.31
CA LEU A 13 -8.89 -14.24 10.41
C LEU A 13 -8.04 -13.03 10.83
N VAL A 14 -6.73 -13.21 10.98
CA VAL A 14 -5.80 -12.13 11.30
C VAL A 14 -5.75 -11.08 10.18
N THR A 15 -5.63 -11.50 8.92
CA THR A 15 -5.69 -10.60 7.75
C THR A 15 -6.98 -9.78 7.74
N GLY A 16 -8.12 -10.44 7.99
CA GLY A 16 -9.41 -9.78 8.07
C GLY A 16 -9.46 -8.72 9.17
N ILE A 17 -8.97 -9.03 10.37
CA ILE A 17 -8.88 -8.07 11.48
C ILE A 17 -7.97 -6.88 11.11
N VAL A 18 -6.80 -7.13 10.53
CA VAL A 18 -5.87 -6.09 10.08
C VAL A 18 -6.55 -5.16 9.06
N PHE A 19 -7.27 -5.73 8.09
CA PHE A 19 -7.98 -4.94 7.07
C PHE A 19 -9.14 -4.14 7.66
N VAL A 20 -9.87 -4.67 8.65
CA VAL A 20 -10.89 -3.90 9.38
C VAL A 20 -10.27 -2.70 10.07
N VAL A 21 -9.22 -2.91 10.86
CA VAL A 21 -8.55 -1.84 11.62
C VAL A 21 -7.98 -0.79 10.67
N LEU A 22 -7.26 -1.21 9.63
CA LEU A 22 -6.67 -0.31 8.64
C LEU A 22 -7.75 0.46 7.87
N GLY A 23 -8.78 -0.23 7.39
CA GLY A 23 -9.87 0.36 6.62
C GLY A 23 -10.65 1.39 7.44
N LEU A 24 -10.99 1.09 8.69
CA LEU A 24 -11.64 2.03 9.61
C LEU A 24 -10.75 3.24 9.93
N THR A 25 -9.44 3.02 10.09
CA THR A 25 -8.48 4.10 10.32
C THR A 25 -8.44 5.04 9.11
N VAL A 26 -8.31 4.50 7.89
CA VAL A 26 -8.32 5.29 6.65
C VAL A 26 -9.65 6.01 6.48
N PHE A 27 -10.76 5.34 6.73
CA PHE A 27 -12.10 5.94 6.67
C PHE A 27 -12.21 7.13 7.62
N TYR A 28 -11.81 6.95 8.88
CA TYR A 28 -11.87 8.00 9.90
C TYR A 28 -10.97 9.18 9.54
N LEU A 29 -9.70 8.93 9.17
CA LEU A 29 -8.79 10.00 8.76
C LEU A 29 -9.32 10.78 7.56
N SER A 30 -9.88 10.07 6.58
CA SER A 30 -10.49 10.69 5.39
C SER A 30 -11.74 11.49 5.74
N TRP A 31 -12.55 11.01 6.68
CA TRP A 31 -13.73 11.71 7.18
C TRP A 31 -13.37 13.03 7.87
N THR A 32 -12.26 13.05 8.61
CA THR A 32 -11.78 14.25 9.31
C THR A 32 -11.11 15.28 8.40
N MET A 33 -10.91 14.98 7.11
CA MET A 33 -10.28 15.94 6.19
C MET A 33 -11.16 17.18 5.96
N PRO A 34 -10.56 18.38 5.85
CA PRO A 34 -11.31 19.61 5.59
C PRO A 34 -12.08 19.53 4.27
N ARG A 35 -13.35 19.94 4.29
CA ARG A 35 -14.22 19.85 3.12
C ARG A 35 -14.02 20.97 2.09
N LEU A 36 -13.11 21.91 2.34
CA LEU A 36 -12.74 23.02 1.43
C LEU A 36 -13.94 23.79 0.83
N GLU A 37 -15.13 23.70 1.46
CA GLU A 37 -16.38 24.32 1.01
C GLU A 37 -16.27 25.84 0.97
N SER A 38 -15.48 26.42 1.89
CA SER A 38 -15.15 27.85 1.91
C SER A 38 -14.34 28.33 0.71
N ARG A 39 -13.82 27.40 -0.12
CA ARG A 39 -13.13 27.69 -1.39
C ARG A 39 -13.99 27.40 -2.62
N GLY A 40 -15.31 27.21 -2.45
CA GLY A 40 -16.25 27.00 -3.56
C GLY A 40 -16.10 25.65 -4.26
N ILE A 41 -15.46 24.68 -3.61
CA ILE A 41 -15.22 23.35 -4.17
C ILE A 41 -16.51 22.52 -4.11
N HIS A 42 -16.85 21.85 -5.21
CA HIS A 42 -18.04 21.01 -5.31
C HIS A 42 -17.97 19.84 -4.30
N PRO A 43 -19.07 19.45 -3.62
CA PRO A 43 -19.04 18.40 -2.59
C PRO A 43 -18.51 17.04 -3.07
N SER A 44 -18.60 16.74 -4.37
CA SER A 44 -18.08 15.49 -4.96
C SER A 44 -16.57 15.48 -5.17
N THR A 45 -15.87 16.60 -4.94
CA THR A 45 -14.41 16.72 -5.12
C THR A 45 -13.68 16.98 -3.80
N ILE A 46 -14.33 16.71 -2.66
CA ILE A 46 -13.66 16.74 -1.36
C ILE A 46 -12.52 15.71 -1.33
N PRO A 47 -11.32 16.07 -0.80
CA PRO A 47 -10.14 15.22 -0.87
C PRO A 47 -10.31 13.87 -0.16
N GLY A 48 -11.16 13.83 0.88
CA GLY A 48 -11.44 12.63 1.66
C GLY A 48 -12.39 11.62 1.00
N LEU A 49 -13.13 11.96 -0.07
CA LEU A 49 -14.22 11.11 -0.57
C LEU A 49 -13.74 9.75 -1.06
N VAL A 50 -12.76 9.74 -1.97
CA VAL A 50 -12.20 8.51 -2.55
C VAL A 50 -11.53 7.64 -1.48
N PRO A 51 -10.58 8.15 -0.65
CA PRO A 51 -9.95 7.32 0.36
C PRO A 51 -10.95 6.85 1.44
N MET A 52 -12.00 7.62 1.74
CA MET A 52 -13.08 7.19 2.63
C MET A 52 -13.84 5.99 2.05
N ILE A 53 -14.23 6.02 0.77
CA ILE A 53 -14.90 4.88 0.12
C ILE A 53 -14.00 3.65 0.11
N LEU A 54 -12.72 3.81 -0.28
CA LEU A 54 -11.76 2.71 -0.32
C LEU A 54 -11.51 2.12 1.07
N GLY A 55 -11.38 2.96 2.10
CA GLY A 55 -11.25 2.52 3.50
C GLY A 55 -12.47 1.77 3.99
N GLY A 56 -13.68 2.24 3.66
CA GLY A 56 -14.94 1.55 3.98
C GLY A 56 -15.06 0.19 3.31
N LEU A 57 -14.74 0.09 2.01
CA LEU A 57 -14.76 -1.18 1.28
C LEU A 57 -13.71 -2.16 1.79
N LEU A 58 -12.52 -1.67 2.17
CA LEU A 58 -11.47 -2.47 2.79
C LEU A 58 -11.93 -3.03 4.14
N ALA A 59 -12.53 -2.18 4.98
CA ALA A 59 -13.06 -2.60 6.27
C ALA A 59 -14.19 -3.64 6.13
N LEU A 60 -15.10 -3.43 5.17
CA LEU A 60 -16.15 -4.40 4.85
C LEU A 60 -15.57 -5.74 4.38
N SER A 61 -14.61 -5.71 3.47
CA SER A 61 -13.96 -6.93 2.96
C SER A 61 -13.22 -7.68 4.07
N GLY A 62 -12.50 -6.95 4.93
CA GLY A 62 -11.84 -7.51 6.11
C GLY A 62 -12.82 -8.13 7.10
N LEU A 63 -13.97 -7.47 7.33
CA LEU A 63 -15.01 -7.98 8.21
C LEU A 63 -15.62 -9.27 7.65
N LEU A 64 -15.96 -9.29 6.35
CA LEU A 64 -16.48 -10.48 5.70
C LEU A 64 -15.50 -11.65 5.75
N LEU A 65 -14.20 -11.38 5.55
CA LEU A 65 -13.13 -12.38 5.67
C LEU A 65 -13.02 -12.91 7.10
N ALA A 66 -12.97 -12.02 8.09
CA ALA A 66 -12.89 -12.40 9.51
C ALA A 66 -14.11 -13.23 9.95
N LEU A 67 -15.31 -12.82 9.57
CA LEU A 67 -16.55 -13.56 9.87
C LEU A 67 -16.56 -14.93 9.22
N ARG A 68 -16.14 -15.01 7.95
CA ARG A 68 -16.03 -16.29 7.22
C ARG A 68 -15.03 -17.23 7.90
N SER A 69 -13.86 -16.73 8.28
CA SER A 69 -12.83 -17.52 8.94
C SER A 69 -13.22 -17.96 10.35
N TRP A 70 -13.92 -17.09 11.09
CA TRP A 70 -14.49 -17.42 12.39
C TRP A 70 -15.49 -18.58 12.30
N ARG A 71 -16.41 -18.52 11.32
CA ARG A 71 -17.39 -19.60 11.05
C ARG A 71 -16.72 -20.93 10.68
N GLN A 72 -15.53 -20.89 10.08
CA GLN A 72 -14.74 -22.09 9.75
C GLN A 72 -13.96 -22.66 10.95
N GLY A 73 -14.12 -22.09 12.14
CA GLY A 73 -13.52 -22.63 13.37
C GLY A 73 -12.11 -22.11 13.66
N ALA A 74 -11.66 -21.04 12.99
CA ALA A 74 -10.37 -20.40 13.25
C ALA A 74 -10.19 -19.98 14.73
N GLY A 75 -11.28 -19.72 15.45
CA GLY A 75 -11.28 -19.35 16.87
C GLY A 75 -10.97 -20.48 17.86
N ARG A 76 -11.00 -21.76 17.46
CA ARG A 76 -10.86 -22.90 18.40
C ARG A 76 -9.45 -23.08 18.97
N HIS A 77 -8.42 -22.57 18.29
CA HIS A 77 -7.01 -22.57 18.73
C HIS A 77 -6.33 -21.27 18.27
N PHE A 78 -6.95 -20.13 18.57
CA PHE A 78 -6.46 -18.83 18.09
C PHE A 78 -5.13 -18.45 18.77
N SER A 79 -4.05 -18.43 18.00
CA SER A 79 -2.74 -17.97 18.45
C SER A 79 -2.29 -16.78 17.59
N PRO A 80 -2.71 -15.55 17.90
CA PRO A 80 -2.55 -14.38 17.03
C PRO A 80 -1.10 -14.11 16.63
N LEU A 81 -0.15 -14.27 17.56
CA LEU A 81 1.28 -14.06 17.29
C LEU A 81 1.84 -15.02 16.24
N ASN A 82 1.44 -16.30 16.31
CA ASN A 82 1.91 -17.31 15.36
C ASN A 82 1.26 -17.12 13.99
N SER A 83 -0.02 -16.76 13.95
CA SER A 83 -0.75 -16.47 12.72
C SER A 83 -0.26 -15.19 12.05
N LEU A 84 0.07 -14.14 12.82
CA LEU A 84 0.72 -12.91 12.31
C LEU A 84 2.11 -13.21 11.74
N ARG A 85 2.93 -13.99 12.44
CA ARG A 85 4.25 -14.41 11.94
C ARG A 85 4.13 -15.22 10.66
N ALA A 86 3.19 -16.16 10.60
CA ALA A 86 2.92 -16.94 9.39
C ALA A 86 2.46 -16.06 8.23
N MET A 87 1.56 -15.10 8.50
CA MET A 87 1.12 -14.11 7.51
C MET A 87 2.30 -13.30 6.98
N LEU A 88 3.15 -12.75 7.86
CA LEU A 88 4.32 -11.95 7.47
C LEU A 88 5.44 -12.77 6.82
N ALA A 89 5.52 -14.07 7.12
CA ALA A 89 6.50 -14.97 6.52
C ALA A 89 6.17 -15.35 5.07
N ASN A 90 4.92 -15.17 4.63
CA ASN A 90 4.52 -15.45 3.26
C ASN A 90 5.21 -14.48 2.29
N GLU A 91 5.75 -14.99 1.19
CA GLU A 91 6.46 -14.18 0.20
C GLU A 91 5.59 -13.08 -0.40
N GLU A 92 4.31 -13.38 -0.67
CA GLU A 92 3.33 -12.40 -1.14
C GLU A 92 3.12 -11.27 -0.13
N SER A 93 2.99 -11.61 1.16
CA SER A 93 2.82 -10.62 2.22
C SER A 93 4.08 -9.77 2.41
N ARG A 94 5.27 -10.35 2.22
CA ARG A 94 6.53 -9.60 2.22
C ARG A 94 6.61 -8.61 1.05
N ARG A 95 6.15 -9.00 -0.15
CA ARG A 95 6.04 -8.11 -1.31
C ARG A 95 5.07 -6.96 -1.05
N LEU A 96 3.88 -7.26 -0.52
CA LEU A 96 2.88 -6.26 -0.15
C LEU A 96 3.41 -5.29 0.91
N LEU A 97 4.05 -5.80 1.95
CA LEU A 97 4.61 -4.98 3.02
C LEU A 97 5.74 -4.08 2.52
N ALA A 98 6.62 -4.60 1.66
CA ALA A 98 7.67 -3.80 1.03
C ALA A 98 7.08 -2.67 0.18
N MET A 99 6.04 -2.94 -0.61
CA MET A 99 5.35 -1.91 -1.40
C MET A 99 4.74 -0.85 -0.49
N LEU A 100 4.06 -1.26 0.58
CA LEU A 100 3.44 -0.37 1.55
C LEU A 100 4.47 0.55 2.21
N ILE A 101 5.56 -0.02 2.74
CA ILE A 101 6.63 0.75 3.38
C ILE A 101 7.25 1.73 2.38
N LEU A 102 7.54 1.29 1.16
CA LEU A 102 8.16 2.13 0.15
C LEU A 102 7.24 3.28 -0.29
N THR A 103 5.94 3.00 -0.44
CA THR A 103 4.93 4.01 -0.78
C THR A 103 4.76 5.04 0.33
N LEU A 104 4.66 4.59 1.58
CA LEU A 104 4.56 5.48 2.75
C LEU A 104 5.84 6.32 2.92
N SER A 105 7.02 5.72 2.72
CA SER A 105 8.29 6.44 2.79
C SER A 105 8.37 7.53 1.71
N TYR A 106 7.90 7.24 0.50
CA TYR A 106 7.80 8.24 -0.56
C TYR A 106 6.87 9.40 -0.16
N ALA A 107 5.64 9.09 0.23
CA ALA A 107 4.63 10.11 0.50
C ALA A 107 4.86 10.92 1.78
N LEU A 108 5.38 10.30 2.85
CA LEU A 108 5.47 10.91 4.18
C LEU A 108 6.87 11.47 4.50
N ILE A 109 7.91 11.00 3.82
CA ILE A 109 9.31 11.38 4.11
C ILE A 109 9.94 12.05 2.90
N LEU A 110 10.01 11.34 1.77
CA LEU A 110 10.77 11.79 0.60
C LEU A 110 10.19 13.08 0.00
N VAL A 111 8.86 13.11 -0.18
CA VAL A 111 8.14 14.31 -0.65
C VAL A 111 8.16 15.35 0.47
N GLY A 112 8.84 16.47 0.22
CA GLY A 112 9.02 17.58 1.17
C GLY A 112 10.43 17.69 1.74
N TRP A 113 11.23 16.62 1.69
CA TRP A 113 12.65 16.65 2.07
C TRP A 113 13.58 16.77 0.87
N LEU A 114 13.19 16.19 -0.26
CA LEU A 114 13.93 16.27 -1.52
C LEU A 114 13.09 17.01 -2.57
N PRO A 115 13.74 17.63 -3.59
CA PRO A 115 13.04 18.08 -4.78
C PRO A 115 12.20 16.96 -5.39
N PHE A 116 10.98 17.27 -5.83
CA PHE A 116 10.00 16.26 -6.26
C PHE A 116 10.54 15.28 -7.32
N TRP A 117 11.31 15.77 -8.29
CA TRP A 117 11.90 14.93 -9.34
C TRP A 117 12.86 13.88 -8.76
N MET A 118 13.64 14.26 -7.74
CA MET A 118 14.61 13.38 -7.11
C MET A 118 13.92 12.38 -6.18
N ALA A 119 12.90 12.81 -5.44
CA ALA A 119 12.05 11.91 -4.67
C ALA A 119 11.40 10.83 -5.56
N THR A 120 10.83 11.26 -6.70
CA THR A 120 10.19 10.35 -7.67
C THR A 120 11.21 9.39 -8.28
N PHE A 121 12.38 9.89 -8.68
CA PHE A 121 13.46 9.06 -9.20
C PHE A 121 13.87 7.97 -8.20
N VAL A 122 14.17 8.35 -6.95
CA VAL A 122 14.59 7.40 -5.90
C VAL A 122 13.49 6.38 -5.62
N TYR A 123 12.24 6.81 -5.49
CA TYR A 123 11.12 5.91 -5.24
C TYR A 123 10.96 4.87 -6.35
N VAL A 124 10.92 5.30 -7.62
CA VAL A 124 10.75 4.39 -8.77
C VAL A 124 11.95 3.48 -8.92
N PHE A 125 13.18 4.01 -8.80
CA PHE A 125 14.40 3.24 -8.91
C PHE A 125 14.47 2.13 -7.84
N VAL A 126 14.27 2.50 -6.57
CA VAL A 126 14.28 1.53 -5.46
C VAL A 126 13.14 0.54 -5.60
N SER A 127 11.95 0.96 -6.06
CA SER A 127 10.83 0.04 -6.32
C SER A 127 11.23 -1.03 -7.33
N ILE A 128 11.74 -0.63 -8.49
CA ILE A 128 12.12 -1.56 -9.56
C ILE A 128 13.21 -2.50 -9.06
N VAL A 129 14.29 -1.98 -8.47
CA VAL A 129 15.38 -2.82 -7.96
C VAL A 129 14.87 -3.78 -6.88
N LEU A 130 14.06 -3.31 -5.93
CA LEU A 130 13.56 -4.14 -4.86
C LEU A 130 12.66 -5.28 -5.39
N PHE A 131 11.73 -4.98 -6.30
CA PHE A 131 10.79 -5.96 -6.84
C PHE A 131 11.37 -6.86 -7.93
N GLU A 132 12.23 -6.35 -8.81
CA GLU A 132 12.79 -7.09 -9.94
C GLU A 132 14.07 -7.86 -9.58
N ARG A 133 14.74 -7.50 -8.48
CA ARG A 133 15.95 -8.20 -8.02
C ARG A 133 15.78 -9.00 -6.74
N TYR A 134 15.15 -8.43 -5.71
CA TYR A 134 15.18 -9.01 -4.36
C TYR A 134 13.89 -9.71 -3.95
N LEU A 135 12.75 -9.27 -4.48
CA LEU A 135 11.43 -9.78 -4.15
C LEU A 135 10.77 -10.53 -5.31
N THR A 136 11.55 -11.02 -6.28
CA THR A 136 11.07 -11.87 -7.38
C THR A 136 11.62 -13.29 -7.27
N ASP A 137 10.89 -14.24 -7.83
CA ASP A 137 11.32 -15.65 -7.92
C ASP A 137 12.34 -15.85 -9.06
N LYS A 138 12.38 -14.92 -10.01
CA LYS A 138 13.24 -14.97 -11.20
C LYS A 138 14.06 -13.68 -11.29
N PRO A 139 15.16 -13.57 -10.52
CA PRO A 139 15.91 -12.33 -10.43
C PRO A 139 16.72 -12.09 -11.70
N VAL A 140 16.59 -10.88 -12.25
CA VAL A 140 17.39 -10.45 -13.41
C VAL A 140 18.84 -10.13 -12.98
N PRO A 141 19.82 -10.17 -13.89
CA PRO A 141 21.21 -9.79 -13.60
C PRO A 141 21.30 -8.35 -13.07
N LEU A 142 22.15 -8.12 -12.06
CA LEU A 142 22.24 -6.84 -11.35
C LEU A 142 22.49 -5.66 -12.31
N ALA A 143 23.46 -5.79 -13.22
CA ALA A 143 23.78 -4.73 -14.18
C ALA A 143 22.57 -4.36 -15.06
N ARG A 144 21.86 -5.37 -15.58
CA ARG A 144 20.65 -5.15 -16.39
C ARG A 144 19.54 -4.50 -15.57
N CYS A 145 19.33 -4.95 -14.34
CA CYS A 145 18.36 -4.37 -13.42
C CYS A 145 18.64 -2.88 -13.19
N LEU A 146 19.88 -2.54 -12.81
CA LEU A 146 20.26 -1.17 -12.49
C LEU A 146 20.18 -0.25 -13.70
N ILE A 147 20.56 -0.73 -14.89
CA ILE A 147 20.45 0.05 -16.13
C ILE A 147 18.98 0.32 -16.47
N LEU A 148 18.14 -0.72 -16.49
CA LEU A 148 16.71 -0.56 -16.81
C LEU A 148 15.98 0.28 -15.77
N ALA A 149 16.22 0.02 -14.49
CA ALA A 149 15.67 0.81 -13.38
C ALA A 149 16.12 2.27 -13.48
N GLY A 150 17.40 2.52 -13.77
CA GLY A 150 17.94 3.86 -13.94
C GLY A 150 17.26 4.61 -15.08
N ILE A 151 17.17 4.01 -16.26
CA ILE A 151 16.51 4.62 -17.42
C ILE A 151 15.03 4.88 -17.12
N GLN A 152 14.30 3.88 -16.62
CA GLN A 152 12.87 4.01 -16.34
C GLN A 152 12.59 5.05 -15.27
N SER A 153 13.36 5.08 -14.19
CA SER A 153 13.18 6.07 -13.12
C SER A 153 13.48 7.50 -13.57
N VAL A 154 14.50 7.73 -14.41
CA VAL A 154 14.74 9.06 -15.01
C VAL A 154 13.56 9.47 -15.88
N VAL A 155 13.11 8.59 -16.79
CA VAL A 155 12.00 8.89 -17.70
C VAL A 155 10.72 9.19 -16.91
N VAL A 156 10.38 8.35 -15.93
CA VAL A 156 9.19 8.55 -15.10
C VAL A 156 9.30 9.83 -14.28
N ALA A 157 10.45 10.10 -13.65
CA ALA A 157 10.64 11.32 -12.86
C ALA A 157 10.46 12.58 -13.72
N LEU A 158 11.04 12.63 -14.91
CA LEU A 158 10.89 13.75 -15.83
C LEU A 158 9.44 13.91 -16.30
N VAL A 159 8.83 12.83 -16.81
CA VAL A 159 7.46 12.87 -17.34
C VAL A 159 6.47 13.29 -16.27
N VAL A 160 6.53 12.69 -15.07
CA VAL A 160 5.62 13.04 -13.97
C VAL A 160 5.84 14.48 -13.52
N THR A 161 7.09 14.93 -13.39
CA THR A 161 7.39 16.32 -13.03
C THR A 161 6.80 17.30 -14.04
N LEU A 162 7.01 17.07 -15.33
CA LEU A 162 6.47 17.92 -16.40
C LEU A 162 4.95 17.91 -16.45
N VAL A 163 4.31 16.75 -16.28
CA VAL A 163 2.85 16.66 -16.23
C VAL A 163 2.30 17.48 -15.06
N PHE A 164 2.91 17.39 -13.88
CA PHE A 164 2.46 18.17 -12.73
C PHE A 164 2.70 19.68 -12.90
N GLN A 165 3.84 20.08 -13.45
CA GLN A 165 4.20 21.49 -13.63
C GLN A 165 3.45 22.14 -14.79
N GLU A 166 3.36 21.48 -15.94
CA GLU A 166 2.88 22.09 -17.19
C GLU A 166 1.40 21.80 -17.46
N ILE A 167 0.91 20.60 -17.09
CA ILE A 167 -0.49 20.22 -17.33
C ILE A 167 -1.34 20.56 -16.11
N PHE A 168 -0.90 20.17 -14.91
CA PHE A 168 -1.65 20.44 -13.69
C PHE A 168 -1.29 21.78 -13.03
N LEU A 169 -0.26 22.49 -13.53
CA LEU A 169 0.16 23.81 -13.03
C LEU A 169 0.43 23.82 -11.51
N VAL A 170 0.91 22.68 -10.99
CA VAL A 170 1.22 22.49 -9.57
C VAL A 170 2.66 22.94 -9.30
N ARG A 171 2.84 23.77 -8.26
CA ARG A 171 4.17 24.12 -7.76
C ARG A 171 4.70 22.97 -6.93
N LEU A 172 5.67 22.25 -7.48
CA LEU A 172 6.34 21.14 -6.81
C LEU A 172 7.45 21.66 -5.89
N PRO A 173 7.66 21.03 -4.71
CA PRO A 173 8.79 21.32 -3.83
C PRO A 173 10.14 20.87 -4.40
#